data_AF-A0A0G1MEW3-F1
#
_entry.id   AF-A0A0G1MEW3-F1
#
_cell.length_a   1.000
_cell.length_b   1.000
_cell.length_c   1.000
_cell.angle_alpha   90.00
_cell.angle_beta   90.00
_cell.angle_gamma   90.00
#
_symmetry.space_group_name_H-M   'P 1'
#
loop_
_entity.id
_entity.type
_entity.pdbx_description
1 polymer ?
#
loop_
_entity_poly.entity_id
_entity_poly.type
_entity_poly.pdbx_seq_one_letter_code
_entity_poly.pdbx_strand_id
1 'polypeptide(L)'
;MRDLNRKFRQLDETGDVLSFPLENRPDPTAVSPDGLLRLGDIVVSWPQARDLAVKSNRLISAVVCDLVEHGVKHLLGEHHS
;
A
#
# COMPACT_ATOMS: atom_id res chain seq x y z
N MET A 1 9.10 -8.53 -0.83
CA MET A 1 7.63 -8.48 -0.82
C MET A 1 7.02 -9.68 -0.11
N ARG A 2 7.25 -10.92 -0.58
CA ARG A 2 6.84 -12.14 0.14
C ARG A 2 7.25 -12.18 1.62
N ASP A 3 8.49 -11.78 1.94
CA ASP A 3 8.93 -11.70 3.35
C ASP A 3 8.15 -10.66 4.18
N LEU A 4 7.74 -9.54 3.57
CA LEU A 4 6.92 -8.53 4.22
C LEU A 4 5.50 -9.07 4.47
N ASN A 5 4.90 -9.72 3.47
CA ASN A 5 3.62 -10.41 3.64
C ASN A 5 3.69 -11.47 4.75
N ARG A 6 4.74 -12.29 4.77
CA ARG A 6 4.91 -13.31 5.80
C ARG A 6 5.05 -12.68 7.19
N LYS A 7 5.85 -11.61 7.30
CA LYS A 7 6.12 -10.94 8.59
C LYS A 7 4.91 -10.19 9.14
N PHE A 8 4.17 -9.48 8.30
CA PHE A 8 3.15 -8.52 8.75
C PHE A 8 1.71 -8.98 8.50
N ARG A 9 1.47 -9.88 7.55
CA ARG A 9 0.14 -10.40 7.19
C ARG A 9 -0.02 -11.90 7.41
N GLN A 10 1.05 -12.60 7.79
CA GLN A 10 1.08 -14.07 7.96
C GLN A 10 0.71 -14.83 6.67
N LEU A 11 0.95 -14.22 5.51
CA LEU A 11 0.70 -14.80 4.19
C LEU A 11 2.03 -15.14 3.52
N ASP A 12 2.21 -16.37 3.06
CA ASP A 12 3.42 -16.79 2.34
C ASP A 12 3.27 -16.64 0.82
N GLU A 13 2.86 -15.45 0.39
CA GLU A 13 2.65 -15.09 -1.01
C GLU A 13 3.30 -13.74 -1.34
N THR A 14 3.55 -13.48 -2.62
CA THR A 14 3.95 -12.14 -3.08
C THR A 14 2.70 -11.32 -3.44
N GLY A 15 2.80 -10.01 -3.37
CA GLY A 15 1.75 -9.09 -3.80
C GLY A 15 2.33 -7.91 -4.58
N ASP A 16 1.46 -7.12 -5.19
CA ASP A 16 1.89 -5.99 -6.01
C ASP A 16 2.18 -4.74 -5.16
N VAL A 17 1.35 -4.53 -4.13
CA VAL A 17 1.46 -3.41 -3.18
C VAL A 17 1.06 -3.84 -1.77
N LEU A 18 1.67 -3.23 -0.75
CA LEU A 18 1.29 -3.35 0.66
C LEU A 18 1.17 -1.96 1.29
N SER A 19 0.19 -1.79 2.17
CA SER A 19 -0.03 -0.58 2.95
C SER A 19 0.17 -0.86 4.43
N PHE A 20 0.94 -0.02 5.10
CA PHE A 20 1.25 -0.11 6.53
C PHE A 20 0.75 1.15 7.22
N PRO A 21 -0.47 1.14 7.79
CA PRO A 21 -1.01 2.29 8.49
C PRO A 21 -0.19 2.58 9.75
N LEU A 22 0.20 3.85 9.94
CA LEU A 22 0.96 4.27 11.12
C LEU A 22 0.01 4.57 12.29
N GLU A 23 -1.08 5.29 12.00
CA GLU A 23 -2.15 5.55 12.94
C GLU A 23 -3.31 4.61 12.60
N ASN A 24 -3.33 3.41 13.21
CA ASN A 24 -4.61 2.71 13.36
C ASN A 24 -5.55 3.71 14.04
N ARG A 25 -6.73 3.98 13.50
CA ARG A 25 -7.71 4.89 14.14
C ARG A 25 -8.52 4.11 15.19
N PRO A 26 -8.20 4.14 16.49
CA PRO A 26 -9.20 3.95 17.52
C PRO A 26 -9.78 5.30 17.97
N ASP A 27 -9.10 6.43 17.72
CA ASP A 27 -9.55 7.74 18.19
C ASP A 27 -9.29 8.85 17.15
N PRO A 28 -10.34 9.46 16.55
CA PRO A 28 -10.22 10.58 15.61
C PRO A 28 -9.68 11.88 16.25
N THR A 29 -9.48 11.92 17.58
CA THR A 29 -8.89 13.06 18.30
C THR A 29 -7.39 12.90 18.56
N ALA A 30 -6.83 11.70 18.35
CA ALA A 30 -5.40 11.44 18.44
C ALA A 30 -4.69 11.96 17.19
N VAL A 31 -4.55 13.28 17.10
CA VAL A 31 -3.70 13.92 16.10
C VAL A 31 -2.28 13.96 16.68
N SER A 32 -1.28 13.72 15.83
CA SER A 32 0.13 13.94 16.21
C SER A 32 0.29 15.33 16.87
N PRO A 33 1.22 15.52 17.82
CA PRO A 33 1.37 16.78 18.56
C PRO A 33 1.58 18.03 17.69
N ASP A 34 1.99 17.83 16.44
CA ASP A 34 2.21 18.85 15.42
C ASP A 34 0.98 19.12 14.53
N GLY A 35 -0.16 18.47 14.79
CA GLY A 35 -1.39 18.62 14.01
C GLY A 35 -1.38 17.87 12.68
N LEU A 36 -0.35 17.06 12.38
CA LEU A 36 -0.22 16.36 11.10
C LEU A 36 -0.75 14.92 11.19
N LEU A 37 -1.66 14.59 10.27
CA LEU A 37 -2.10 13.21 10.06
C LEU A 37 -1.02 12.44 9.29
N ARG A 38 -0.55 11.32 9.85
CA ARG A 38 0.44 10.45 9.19
C ARG A 38 -0.21 9.12 8.84
N LEU A 39 -0.57 8.97 7.57
CA LEU A 39 -1.27 7.77 7.08
C LEU A 39 -0.42 6.50 7.25
N GLY A 40 0.88 6.59 6.98
CA GLY A 40 1.81 5.48 7.04
C GLY A 40 2.52 5.23 5.72
N ASP A 41 2.91 3.98 5.49
CA ASP A 41 3.81 3.62 4.39
C ASP A 41 3.09 2.80 3.30
N ILE A 42 3.49 3.03 2.05
CA ILE A 42 3.09 2.21 0.90
C ILE A 42 4.34 1.60 0.30
N VAL A 43 4.36 0.27 0.19
CA VAL A 43 5.45 -0.47 -0.43
C VAL A 43 4.96 -1.09 -1.72
N VAL A 44 5.52 -0.67 -2.85
CA VAL A 44 5.22 -1.22 -4.17
C VAL A 44 6.32 -2.19 -4.57
N SER A 45 5.95 -3.37 -5.06
CA SER A 45 6.92 -4.35 -5.54
C SER A 45 7.28 -4.07 -7.00
N TRP A 46 8.51 -3.60 -7.22
CA TRP A 46 8.99 -3.24 -8.56
C TRP A 46 8.92 -4.39 -9.59
N PRO A 47 9.36 -5.63 -9.28
CA PRO A 47 9.27 -6.72 -10.25
C PRO A 47 7.82 -7.04 -10.63
N GLN A 48 6.90 -7.02 -9.66
CA GLN A 48 5.47 -7.27 -9.91
C GLN A 48 4.85 -6.14 -10.74
N ALA A 49 5.11 -4.88 -10.41
CA ALA A 49 4.61 -3.73 -11.16
C ALA A 49 5.10 -3.76 -12.62
N ARG A 50 6.36 -4.14 -12.85
CA ARG A 50 6.92 -4.31 -14.20
C ARG A 50 6.21 -5.43 -14.97
N ASP A 51 6.05 -6.59 -14.33
CA ASP A 51 5.40 -7.73 -14.97
C ASP A 51 3.92 -7.42 -15.29
N LEU A 52 3.24 -6.68 -14.41
CA LEU A 52 1.88 -6.19 -14.62
C LEU A 52 1.81 -5.19 -15.78
N ALA A 53 2.75 -4.26 -15.87
CA ALA A 53 2.84 -3.30 -16.98
C ALA A 53 3.01 -4.00 -18.33
N VAL A 54 3.88 -5.02 -18.40
CA VAL A 54 4.07 -5.83 -19.62
C VAL A 54 2.79 -6.59 -19.96
N LYS A 55 2.19 -7.30 -18.99
CA LYS A 55 0.97 -8.11 -19.20
C LYS A 55 -0.24 -7.25 -19.61
N SER A 56 -0.34 -6.04 -19.09
CA SER A 56 -1.45 -5.12 -19.38
C SER A 56 -1.18 -4.19 -20.57
N ASN A 57 0.01 -4.25 -21.18
CA ASN A 57 0.45 -3.32 -22.22
C ASN A 57 0.29 -1.84 -21.82
N ARG A 58 0.69 -1.51 -20.59
CA ARG A 58 0.61 -0.17 -20.01
C ARG A 58 1.99 0.36 -19.66
N LEU A 59 2.10 1.69 -19.58
CA LEU A 59 3.30 2.33 -19.06
C LEU A 59 3.52 1.94 -17.60
N ILE A 60 4.77 1.64 -17.24
CA ILE A 60 5.14 1.31 -15.86
C ILE A 60 4.78 2.42 -14.88
N SER A 61 4.89 3.68 -15.30
CA SER A 61 4.48 4.84 -14.49
C SER A 61 2.99 4.80 -14.15
N ALA A 62 2.14 4.47 -15.12
CA ALA A 62 0.70 4.37 -14.91
C ALA A 62 0.35 3.23 -13.95
N VAL A 63 0.99 2.07 -14.10
CA VAL A 63 0.78 0.94 -13.17
C VAL A 63 1.23 1.27 -11.76
N VAL A 64 2.39 1.91 -11.59
CA VAL A 64 2.85 2.34 -10.26
C VAL A 64 1.91 3.38 -9.65
N CYS A 65 1.41 4.34 -10.44
CA CYS A 65 0.41 5.30 -9.98
C CYS A 65 -0.85 4.61 -9.45
N ASP A 66 -1.41 3.65 -10.20
CA ASP A 66 -2.61 2.91 -9.78
C ASP A 66 -2.35 2.11 -8.48
N LEU A 67 -1.19 1.46 -8.37
CA LEU A 67 -0.81 0.69 -7.17
C LEU A 67 -0.65 1.61 -5.95
N VAL A 68 -0.06 2.80 -6.12
CA VAL A 68 0.06 3.79 -5.05
C VAL A 68 -1.31 4.34 -4.68
N GLU A 69 -2.17 4.69 -5.65
CA GLU A 69 -3.53 5.16 -5.39
C GLU A 69 -4.33 4.12 -4.59
N HIS A 70 -4.26 2.85 -5.00
CA HIS A 70 -4.85 1.74 -4.28
C HIS A 70 -4.29 1.63 -2.85
N GLY A 71 -2.98 1.74 -2.69
CA GLY A 71 -2.32 1.74 -1.40
C GLY A 71 -2.81 2.86 -0.47
N VAL A 72 -2.98 4.09 -1.00
CA VAL A 72 -3.50 5.24 -0.27
C VAL A 72 -4.94 5.02 0.16
N LYS A 73 -5.81 4.50 -0.71
CA LYS A 73 -7.21 4.18 -0.37
C LYS A 73 -7.29 3.22 0.82
N HIS A 74 -6.44 2.20 0.84
CA HIS A 74 -6.33 1.30 2.00
C HIS A 74 -5.90 2.03 3.28
N LEU A 75 -4.93 2.95 3.20
CA LEU A 75 -4.53 3.75 4.36
C LEU A 75 -5.63 4.69 4.86
N LEU A 76 -6.54 5.12 3.98
CA LEU A 76 -7.71 5.92 4.34
C LEU A 76 -8.86 5.08 4.93
N GLY A 77 -8.75 3.75 4.92
CA GLY A 77 -9.80 2.83 5.38
C GLY A 77 -10.84 2.48 4.31
N GLU A 78 -10.60 2.84 3.05
CA GLU A 78 -11.42 2.40 1.92
C GLU A 78 -10.96 1.01 1.49
N HIS A 79 -11.51 -0.02 2.14
CA HIS A 79 -11.26 -1.40 1.74
C HIS A 79 -12.01 -1.71 0.44
N HIS A 80 -11.32 -1.61 -0.69
CA HIS A 80 -11.74 -2.32 -1.91
C HIS A 80 -11.17 -3.74 -1.85
N SER A 81 -12.07 -4.70 -1.74
CA SER A 81 -11.81 -6.15 -1.75
C SER A 81 -11.30 -6.63 -3.09
#